data_AF-A0A136NE25-F1
#
_entry.id   AF-A0A136NE25-F1
#
_cell.length_a   1.000
_cell.length_b   1.000
_cell.length_c   1.000
_cell.angle_alpha   90.00
_cell.angle_beta   90.00
_cell.angle_gamma   90.00
#
_symmetry.space_group_name_H-M   'P 1'
#
loop_
_entity.id
_entity.type
_entity.pdbx_description
1 polymer ?
#
loop_
_entity_poly.entity_id
_entity_poly.type
_entity_poly.pdbx_seq_one_letter_code
_entity_poly.pdbx_strand_id
1 'polypeptide(L)'
;MLPFRLWADSNIDGQTVTFTQFINEMAACTKYTTFENVKIRYKMPDDKEGMDKRFGGGEPELFISSSIRLVNCDFDVDYWLVLRNVTFNDYFAVANSSPLKIIFKHCTFKKTLRFYNNNIDFIDMDSCRLEHGFKFFRNDVKDRLTVKNSGISVNPALFGDTDALDMEPRLFRFANKQNAFDLEISNCSFELRDNLRNNPQFYLILTESDFKNLSLTGNNFNCSVDLSESTVQNAFVTNECRFNGSLIMDAFNINPINTRVQWSTVASNRISIFDHKKNAAFNGNNIDSVTGEVNFASLISCYANFYNAFKSQGNRIAANACYVEWKDIETRYLKNEYSSGRDKSVFFNYLMNVFLKVFCDYGTNPLKAIQIAFYVLLFFAGIYFFFPYSILSFHKRTMFDQLKIYGHYLSSPKSLLEIEDSVIAKEDKTPTYSDYMKFVTDSKGKVPWYFHIFGKPLYFLELIRNKPTKLFYRIIDIFPDEWETMSKTKRVAAAIMYGVVFMVTVLWFLLIHILDSVALSLNVFSTLGFGQIPIKGIPRYLTILEGFIGWFLLSIFSVSLISQVIQ
;
A
#
# COMPACT_ATOMS: atom_id res chain seq x y z
N MET A 1 -42.14 20.93 27.62
CA MET A 1 -42.94 20.57 28.82
C MET A 1 -43.52 19.17 28.59
N LEU A 2 -42.88 18.13 29.11
CA LEU A 2 -43.47 16.78 29.20
C LEU A 2 -44.44 16.73 30.39
N PRO A 3 -45.56 15.99 30.33
CA PRO A 3 -46.55 15.96 31.39
C PRO A 3 -46.00 15.26 32.63
N PHE A 4 -46.16 15.94 33.77
CA PHE A 4 -45.64 15.65 35.12
C PHE A 4 -46.18 14.35 35.80
N ARG A 5 -46.57 13.31 35.06
CA ARG A 5 -47.24 12.10 35.64
C ARG A 5 -46.77 10.74 35.09
N LEU A 6 -45.52 10.62 34.61
CA LEU A 6 -44.99 9.37 34.06
C LEU A 6 -43.92 8.66 34.90
N TRP A 7 -43.58 9.18 36.08
CA TRP A 7 -42.54 8.63 36.94
C TRP A 7 -43.17 7.70 37.97
N ALA A 8 -42.69 6.47 38.06
CA ALA A 8 -42.95 5.60 39.21
C ALA A 8 -41.69 5.58 40.10
N ASP A 9 -41.87 5.91 41.37
CA ASP A 9 -40.84 5.71 42.40
C ASP A 9 -40.57 4.21 42.54
N SER A 10 -39.31 3.81 42.72
CA SER A 10 -38.97 2.40 42.87
C SER A 10 -39.20 1.96 44.31
N ASN A 11 -39.68 0.73 44.52
CA ASN A 11 -39.93 0.22 45.88
C ASN A 11 -38.65 -0.01 46.68
N ILE A 12 -37.48 0.10 46.04
CA ILE A 12 -36.16 -0.17 46.63
C ILE A 12 -35.30 1.08 46.75
N ASP A 13 -35.85 2.27 46.50
CA ASP A 13 -35.12 3.52 46.60
C ASP A 13 -34.55 3.73 48.01
N GLY A 14 -33.27 4.12 48.07
CA GLY A 14 -32.52 4.25 49.33
C GLY A 14 -32.20 2.95 50.08
N GLN A 15 -32.58 1.78 49.54
CA GLN A 15 -32.40 0.49 50.22
C GLN A 15 -31.11 -0.21 49.81
N THR A 16 -30.70 -1.20 50.62
CA THR A 16 -29.64 -2.15 50.27
C THR A 16 -30.25 -3.46 49.78
N VAL A 17 -30.02 -3.82 48.52
CA VAL A 17 -30.60 -4.99 47.86
C VAL A 17 -29.51 -5.90 47.30
N THR A 18 -29.85 -7.16 47.09
CA THR A 18 -28.98 -8.13 46.40
C THR A 18 -28.99 -7.94 44.89
N PHE A 19 -28.04 -8.52 44.15
CA PHE A 19 -28.07 -8.45 42.68
C PHE A 19 -29.35 -9.06 42.12
N THR A 20 -29.75 -10.21 42.66
CA THR A 20 -30.95 -10.93 42.24
C THR A 20 -32.22 -10.13 42.55
N GLN A 21 -32.33 -9.53 43.74
CA GLN A 21 -33.45 -8.66 44.10
C GLN A 21 -33.54 -7.46 43.16
N PHE A 22 -32.42 -6.79 42.91
CA PHE A 22 -32.35 -5.63 42.04
C PHE A 22 -32.82 -5.94 40.61
N ILE A 23 -32.36 -7.03 40.01
CA ILE A 23 -32.77 -7.40 38.64
C ILE A 23 -34.24 -7.81 38.59
N ASN A 24 -34.74 -8.50 39.62
CA ASN A 24 -36.16 -8.87 39.68
C ASN A 24 -37.05 -7.63 39.80
N GLU A 25 -36.63 -6.61 40.57
CA GLU A 25 -37.37 -5.34 40.65
C GLU A 25 -37.38 -4.62 39.30
N MET A 26 -36.23 -4.54 38.60
CA MET A 26 -36.19 -3.98 37.24
C MET A 26 -37.14 -4.70 36.28
N ALA A 27 -37.26 -6.03 36.38
CA ALA A 27 -38.15 -6.82 35.54
C ALA A 27 -39.65 -6.64 35.89
N ALA A 28 -39.95 -6.29 37.15
CA ALA A 28 -41.31 -6.05 37.60
C ALA A 28 -41.85 -4.66 37.22
N CYS A 29 -40.98 -3.73 36.83
CA CYS A 29 -41.37 -2.39 36.42
C CYS A 29 -42.24 -2.41 35.14
N THR A 30 -43.34 -1.64 35.16
CA THR A 30 -44.28 -1.50 34.03
C THR A 30 -44.38 -0.06 33.52
N LYS A 31 -43.73 0.89 34.21
CA LYS A 31 -43.67 2.31 33.88
C LYS A 31 -42.22 2.76 33.88
N TYR A 32 -41.95 3.94 33.34
CA TYR A 32 -40.65 4.58 33.49
C TYR A 32 -40.28 4.65 34.97
N THR A 33 -39.18 4.00 35.35
CA THR A 33 -38.75 3.87 36.75
C THR A 33 -37.32 4.36 36.90
N THR A 34 -37.12 5.21 37.89
CA THR A 34 -35.79 5.62 38.34
C THR A 34 -35.51 4.92 39.66
N PHE A 35 -34.38 4.21 39.73
CA PHE A 35 -33.83 3.64 40.95
C PHE A 35 -32.84 4.63 41.52
N GLU A 36 -33.16 5.20 42.68
CA GLU A 36 -32.36 6.28 43.28
C GLU A 36 -31.75 5.86 44.62
N ASN A 37 -30.46 6.17 44.80
CA ASN A 37 -29.74 5.93 46.07
C ASN A 37 -29.73 4.44 46.51
N VAL A 38 -29.85 3.51 45.56
CA VAL A 38 -29.89 2.07 45.84
C VAL A 38 -28.47 1.53 46.05
N LYS A 39 -28.26 0.80 47.14
CA LYS A 39 -27.01 0.07 47.41
C LYS A 39 -27.16 -1.37 46.94
N ILE A 40 -26.48 -1.73 45.88
CA ILE A 40 -26.54 -3.05 45.27
C ILE A 40 -25.32 -3.84 45.76
N ARG A 41 -25.55 -4.90 46.53
CA ARG A 41 -24.50 -5.68 47.22
C ARG A 41 -24.64 -7.15 46.93
N TYR A 42 -23.52 -7.83 46.79
CA TYR A 42 -23.52 -9.28 46.67
C TYR A 42 -23.90 -9.92 48.01
N LYS A 43 -24.82 -10.90 47.99
CA LYS A 43 -25.09 -11.77 49.14
C LYS A 43 -25.22 -13.22 48.69
N MET A 44 -24.29 -14.06 49.15
CA MET A 44 -24.20 -15.49 48.79
C MET A 44 -25.50 -16.31 48.89
N PRO A 45 -26.43 -16.09 49.84
CA PRO A 45 -27.68 -16.85 49.88
C PRO A 45 -28.60 -16.57 48.68
N ASP A 46 -28.59 -15.34 48.17
CA ASP A 46 -29.50 -14.87 47.12
C ASP A 46 -28.79 -14.81 45.76
N ASP A 47 -27.49 -14.57 45.78
CA ASP A 47 -26.61 -14.40 44.62
C ASP A 47 -25.60 -15.56 44.59
N LYS A 48 -25.47 -16.23 43.45
CA LYS A 48 -24.50 -17.32 43.24
C LYS A 48 -23.10 -16.72 43.11
N GLU A 49 -22.06 -17.26 43.73
CA GLU A 49 -20.64 -16.78 43.69
C GLU A 49 -20.36 -15.52 42.83
N GLY A 50 -20.68 -14.36 43.38
CA GLY A 50 -20.45 -13.03 42.82
C GLY A 50 -21.50 -12.50 41.82
N MET A 51 -22.62 -13.18 41.61
CA MET A 51 -23.44 -13.07 40.40
C MET A 51 -24.92 -13.41 40.62
N ASP A 52 -25.79 -12.83 39.81
CA ASP A 52 -27.22 -13.17 39.80
C ASP A 52 -27.44 -14.67 39.52
N LYS A 53 -28.52 -15.25 40.06
CA LYS A 53 -28.85 -16.69 39.88
C LYS A 53 -28.85 -17.15 38.41
N ARG A 54 -29.13 -16.27 37.44
CA ARG A 54 -29.11 -16.53 35.98
C ARG A 54 -27.71 -16.64 35.39
N PHE A 55 -26.66 -16.37 36.16
CA PHE A 55 -25.30 -16.30 35.66
C PHE A 55 -24.79 -17.58 35.00
N GLY A 56 -25.14 -18.74 35.56
CA GLY A 56 -24.71 -20.04 35.05
C GLY A 56 -25.24 -20.39 33.65
N GLY A 57 -26.17 -19.59 33.12
CA GLY A 57 -26.89 -19.90 31.88
C GLY A 57 -28.05 -20.89 32.11
N GLY A 58 -28.93 -21.02 31.12
CA GLY A 58 -30.08 -21.93 31.14
C GLY A 58 -31.42 -21.29 31.55
N GLU A 59 -31.39 -20.11 32.15
CA GLU A 59 -32.60 -19.34 32.45
C GLU A 59 -33.17 -18.69 31.17
N PRO A 60 -34.52 -18.59 31.06
CA PRO A 60 -35.17 -17.97 29.91
C PRO A 60 -34.77 -16.50 29.78
N GLU A 61 -34.95 -15.96 28.58
CA GLU A 61 -34.70 -14.54 28.29
C GLU A 61 -35.57 -13.65 29.19
N LEU A 62 -34.93 -12.66 29.82
CA LEU A 62 -35.61 -11.70 30.68
C LEU A 62 -35.97 -10.46 29.86
N PHE A 63 -37.25 -10.12 29.82
CA PHE A 63 -37.73 -8.91 29.16
C PHE A 63 -37.98 -7.80 30.18
N ILE A 64 -37.28 -6.68 30.02
CA ILE A 64 -37.52 -5.45 30.78
C ILE A 64 -38.29 -4.50 29.84
N SER A 65 -39.58 -4.36 30.12
CA SER A 65 -40.51 -3.65 29.23
C SER A 65 -40.43 -2.13 29.35
N SER A 66 -40.04 -1.62 30.51
CA SER A 66 -40.03 -0.20 30.83
C SER A 66 -38.65 0.44 30.74
N SER A 67 -38.63 1.77 30.65
CA SER A 67 -37.40 2.54 30.78
C SER A 67 -36.85 2.45 32.21
N ILE A 68 -35.57 2.14 32.31
CA ILE A 68 -34.85 2.00 33.58
C ILE A 68 -33.75 3.05 33.65
N ARG A 69 -33.75 3.81 34.74
CA ARG A 69 -32.69 4.77 35.05
C ARG A 69 -32.13 4.48 36.44
N LEU A 70 -30.82 4.32 36.55
CA LEU A 70 -30.12 4.17 37.82
C LEU A 70 -29.44 5.50 38.15
N VAL A 71 -29.73 6.08 39.31
CA VAL A 71 -29.19 7.37 39.74
C VAL A 71 -28.61 7.25 41.14
N ASN A 72 -27.36 7.71 41.30
CA ASN A 72 -26.67 7.69 42.58
C ASN A 72 -26.66 6.30 43.24
N CYS A 73 -26.57 5.25 42.41
CA CYS A 73 -26.53 3.88 42.89
C CYS A 73 -25.10 3.50 43.28
N ASP A 74 -25.00 2.76 44.36
CA ASP A 74 -23.73 2.32 44.92
C ASP A 74 -23.62 0.81 44.72
N PHE A 75 -22.58 0.36 44.02
CA PHE A 75 -22.39 -1.04 43.66
C PHE A 75 -21.33 -1.70 44.55
N ASP A 76 -21.39 -3.03 44.65
CA ASP A 76 -20.48 -3.81 45.46
C ASP A 76 -19.00 -3.52 45.11
N VAL A 77 -18.11 -3.47 46.10
CA VAL A 77 -16.68 -3.13 45.92
C VAL A 77 -15.85 -4.35 45.50
N ASP A 78 -16.28 -5.56 45.83
CA ASP A 78 -15.54 -6.79 45.54
C ASP A 78 -16.15 -7.57 44.37
N TYR A 79 -17.46 -7.42 44.15
CA TYR A 79 -18.20 -8.18 43.13
C TYR A 79 -18.74 -7.29 41.99
N TRP A 80 -19.24 -7.90 40.92
CA TRP A 80 -19.72 -7.20 39.73
C TRP A 80 -21.12 -7.67 39.31
N LEU A 81 -21.94 -6.75 38.83
CA LEU A 81 -23.28 -7.07 38.35
C LEU A 81 -23.19 -7.72 36.96
N VAL A 82 -23.68 -8.95 36.82
CA VAL A 82 -23.80 -9.60 35.50
C VAL A 82 -25.25 -9.63 35.06
N LEU A 83 -25.50 -9.00 33.90
CA LEU A 83 -26.75 -9.09 33.18
C LEU A 83 -26.55 -10.03 32.00
N ARG A 84 -27.20 -11.19 32.04
CA ARG A 84 -27.11 -12.22 31.00
C ARG A 84 -28.47 -12.48 30.39
N ASN A 85 -28.54 -12.53 29.05
CA ASN A 85 -29.76 -12.89 28.31
C ASN A 85 -30.95 -11.98 28.67
N VAL A 86 -30.69 -10.67 28.73
CA VAL A 86 -31.69 -9.65 29.07
C VAL A 86 -31.99 -8.78 27.85
N THR A 87 -33.27 -8.59 27.56
CA THR A 87 -33.75 -7.66 26.53
C THR A 87 -34.42 -6.46 27.17
N PHE A 88 -33.80 -5.29 26.98
CA PHE A 88 -34.33 -3.99 27.36
C PHE A 88 -35.12 -3.42 26.18
N ASN A 89 -36.45 -3.39 26.32
CA ASN A 89 -37.35 -2.89 25.26
C ASN A 89 -37.38 -1.36 25.18
N ASP A 90 -37.02 -0.68 26.26
CA ASP A 90 -36.93 0.79 26.33
C ASP A 90 -35.54 1.23 26.83
N TYR A 91 -35.37 2.50 27.19
CA TYR A 91 -34.06 3.06 27.60
C TYR A 91 -33.49 2.39 28.85
N PHE A 92 -32.17 2.16 28.86
CA PHE A 92 -31.41 1.81 30.06
C PHE A 92 -30.29 2.84 30.26
N ALA A 93 -30.31 3.51 31.40
CA ALA A 93 -29.37 4.58 31.71
C ALA A 93 -28.80 4.45 33.12
N VAL A 94 -27.50 4.70 33.28
CA VAL A 94 -26.80 4.71 34.58
C VAL A 94 -26.10 6.04 34.79
N ALA A 95 -26.27 6.60 35.98
CA ALA A 95 -25.95 7.98 36.30
C ALA A 95 -25.37 8.15 37.70
N ASN A 96 -24.34 8.99 37.83
CA ASN A 96 -23.82 9.41 39.14
C ASN A 96 -23.51 8.24 40.08
N SER A 97 -23.22 7.06 39.54
CA SER A 97 -23.11 5.81 40.30
C SER A 97 -21.64 5.41 40.49
N SER A 98 -21.34 4.71 41.59
CA SER A 98 -19.96 4.41 41.98
C SER A 98 -19.88 3.24 42.98
N PRO A 99 -18.84 2.37 42.94
CA PRO A 99 -17.99 2.06 41.79
C PRO A 99 -18.72 1.12 40.82
N LEU A 100 -18.85 1.49 39.56
CA LEU A 100 -19.61 0.70 38.59
C LEU A 100 -18.77 -0.46 38.05
N LYS A 101 -19.24 -1.69 38.27
CA LYS A 101 -18.69 -2.94 37.70
C LYS A 101 -19.81 -3.77 37.10
N ILE A 102 -19.96 -3.70 35.78
CA ILE A 102 -21.08 -4.35 35.08
C ILE A 102 -20.59 -5.18 33.90
N ILE A 103 -21.13 -6.38 33.76
CA ILE A 103 -20.94 -7.24 32.60
C ILE A 103 -22.28 -7.49 31.92
N PHE A 104 -22.38 -7.20 30.63
CA PHE A 104 -23.50 -7.56 29.78
C PHE A 104 -23.12 -8.75 28.89
N LYS A 105 -23.86 -9.86 28.97
CA LYS A 105 -23.66 -11.04 28.11
C LYS A 105 -24.94 -11.42 27.39
N HIS A 106 -24.91 -11.48 26.06
CA HIS A 106 -26.10 -11.83 25.27
C HIS A 106 -27.31 -10.91 25.56
N CYS A 107 -27.06 -9.63 25.86
CA CYS A 107 -28.14 -8.67 26.09
C CYS A 107 -28.52 -7.93 24.82
N THR A 108 -29.81 -7.58 24.70
CA THR A 108 -30.33 -6.75 23.60
C THR A 108 -30.88 -5.44 24.16
N PHE A 109 -30.47 -4.32 23.57
CA PHE A 109 -30.95 -2.99 23.89
C PHE A 109 -31.69 -2.43 22.67
N LYS A 110 -33.02 -2.38 22.76
CA LYS A 110 -33.88 -1.89 21.67
C LYS A 110 -33.81 -0.38 21.52
N LYS A 111 -33.58 0.33 22.62
CA LYS A 111 -33.30 1.77 22.66
C LYS A 111 -31.88 2.06 23.16
N THR A 112 -31.50 3.33 23.18
CA THR A 112 -30.13 3.76 23.50
C THR A 112 -29.71 3.34 24.91
N LEU A 113 -28.54 2.69 25.01
CA LEU A 113 -27.84 2.40 26.27
C LEU A 113 -26.97 3.60 26.67
N ARG A 114 -27.06 4.06 27.93
CA ARG A 114 -26.40 5.29 28.39
C ARG A 114 -25.64 5.15 29.71
N PHE A 115 -24.44 5.72 29.74
CA PHE A 115 -23.63 5.90 30.95
C PHE A 115 -23.18 7.35 31.04
N TYR A 116 -23.53 8.05 32.12
CA TYR A 116 -23.09 9.43 32.33
C TYR A 116 -22.68 9.73 33.77
N ASN A 117 -21.56 10.45 33.93
CA ASN A 117 -21.07 10.93 35.22
C ASN A 117 -20.90 9.84 36.29
N ASN A 118 -20.49 8.63 35.89
CA ASN A 118 -20.21 7.53 36.81
C ASN A 118 -18.71 7.41 37.12
N ASN A 119 -18.39 6.80 38.24
CA ASN A 119 -17.06 6.25 38.52
C ASN A 119 -17.10 4.74 38.22
N ILE A 120 -16.36 4.33 37.19
CA ILE A 120 -16.44 3.00 36.58
C ILE A 120 -15.12 2.29 36.80
N ASP A 121 -15.15 1.14 37.46
CA ASP A 121 -14.00 0.25 37.47
C ASP A 121 -13.88 -0.42 36.09
N PHE A 122 -14.91 -1.17 35.68
CA PHE A 122 -14.98 -1.72 34.33
C PHE A 122 -16.42 -1.94 33.83
N ILE A 123 -16.57 -1.92 32.50
CA ILE A 123 -17.76 -2.41 31.81
C ILE A 123 -17.32 -3.40 30.72
N ASP A 124 -17.89 -4.60 30.72
CA ASP A 124 -17.64 -5.61 29.71
C ASP A 124 -18.94 -5.96 28.98
N MET A 125 -18.96 -5.86 27.66
CA MET A 125 -20.09 -6.26 26.81
C MET A 125 -19.63 -7.38 25.88
N ASP A 126 -20.30 -8.52 25.90
CA ASP A 126 -20.00 -9.66 25.05
C ASP A 126 -21.28 -10.21 24.41
N SER A 127 -21.25 -10.34 23.08
CA SER A 127 -22.34 -10.91 22.29
C SER A 127 -23.65 -10.13 22.44
N CYS A 128 -23.56 -8.80 22.57
CA CYS A 128 -24.70 -7.90 22.76
C CYS A 128 -25.23 -7.33 21.43
N ARG A 129 -26.49 -6.87 21.45
CA ARG A 129 -27.12 -6.14 20.34
C ARG A 129 -27.58 -4.76 20.80
N LEU A 130 -26.98 -3.71 20.26
CA LEU A 130 -27.33 -2.31 20.53
C LEU A 130 -28.09 -1.77 19.31
N GLU A 131 -29.42 -1.88 19.31
CA GLU A 131 -30.24 -1.64 18.11
C GLU A 131 -30.54 -0.15 17.87
N HIS A 132 -30.32 0.70 18.87
CA HIS A 132 -30.49 2.15 18.76
C HIS A 132 -29.39 2.92 19.50
N GLY A 133 -28.16 2.46 19.28
CA GLY A 133 -26.93 3.15 19.63
C GLY A 133 -26.52 3.13 21.11
N PHE A 134 -25.35 3.72 21.36
CA PHE A 134 -24.66 3.71 22.64
C PHE A 134 -24.10 5.09 22.99
N LYS A 135 -24.22 5.49 24.26
CA LYS A 135 -23.69 6.77 24.76
C LYS A 135 -22.91 6.59 26.05
N PHE A 136 -21.70 7.13 26.04
CA PHE A 136 -20.78 7.13 27.15
C PHE A 136 -20.13 8.50 27.26
N PHE A 137 -20.45 9.24 28.32
CA PHE A 137 -20.03 10.65 28.43
C PHE A 137 -19.74 11.06 29.87
N ARG A 138 -18.62 11.76 30.09
CA ARG A 138 -18.21 12.28 31.40
C ARG A 138 -18.10 11.19 32.49
N ASN A 139 -17.72 9.97 32.14
CA ASN A 139 -17.45 8.95 33.16
C ASN A 139 -15.96 8.92 33.48
N ASP A 140 -15.64 8.63 34.74
CA ASP A 140 -14.28 8.27 35.15
C ASP A 140 -14.13 6.74 35.01
N VAL A 141 -13.08 6.28 34.32
CA VAL A 141 -12.84 4.84 34.07
C VAL A 141 -11.48 4.46 34.61
N LYS A 142 -11.46 3.51 35.55
CA LYS A 142 -10.24 3.11 36.25
C LYS A 142 -9.50 1.97 35.58
N ASP A 143 -10.20 0.93 35.11
CA ASP A 143 -9.59 -0.24 34.47
C ASP A 143 -9.86 -0.26 32.97
N ARG A 144 -11.05 -0.68 32.55
CA ARG A 144 -11.33 -0.93 31.13
C ARG A 144 -12.80 -0.80 30.70
N LEU A 145 -12.99 -0.60 29.41
CA LEU A 145 -14.26 -0.81 28.71
C LEU A 145 -14.03 -1.81 27.58
N THR A 146 -14.78 -2.91 27.55
CA THR A 146 -14.70 -3.89 26.47
C THR A 146 -16.04 -4.11 25.78
N VAL A 147 -16.02 -4.18 24.44
CA VAL A 147 -17.18 -4.53 23.61
C VAL A 147 -16.75 -5.59 22.61
N LYS A 148 -17.27 -6.81 22.76
CA LYS A 148 -16.85 -7.98 21.98
C LYS A 148 -18.04 -8.64 21.29
N ASN A 149 -17.82 -9.18 20.09
CA ASN A 149 -18.77 -10.01 19.36
C ASN A 149 -20.18 -9.38 19.22
N SER A 150 -20.25 -8.05 19.18
CA SER A 150 -21.52 -7.31 19.33
C SER A 150 -21.95 -6.63 18.04
N GLY A 151 -23.26 -6.49 17.87
CA GLY A 151 -23.87 -5.72 16.77
C GLY A 151 -24.35 -4.36 17.27
N ILE A 152 -23.92 -3.29 16.63
CA ILE A 152 -24.32 -1.93 16.94
C ILE A 152 -24.98 -1.33 15.70
N SER A 153 -26.21 -0.84 15.84
CA SER A 153 -26.96 -0.22 14.77
C SER A 153 -27.78 0.95 15.27
N VAL A 154 -28.43 1.64 14.34
CA VAL A 154 -29.43 2.67 14.67
C VAL A 154 -30.75 2.33 14.00
N ASN A 155 -31.80 2.17 14.79
CA ASN A 155 -33.16 2.00 14.30
C ASN A 155 -33.75 3.34 13.79
N PRO A 156 -34.00 3.52 12.48
CA PRO A 156 -34.53 4.77 11.93
C PRO A 156 -35.96 5.08 12.36
N ALA A 157 -36.73 4.06 12.77
CA ALA A 157 -38.10 4.26 13.24
C ALA A 157 -38.18 5.04 14.56
N LEU A 158 -37.05 5.14 15.27
CA LEU A 158 -36.93 5.89 16.53
C LEU A 158 -36.26 7.26 16.34
N PHE A 159 -36.06 7.72 15.10
CA PHE A 159 -35.59 9.08 14.85
C PHE A 159 -36.61 10.11 15.33
N GLY A 160 -36.17 11.01 16.21
CA GLY A 160 -37.05 11.96 16.90
C GLY A 160 -37.60 11.46 18.23
N ASP A 161 -37.34 10.20 18.62
CA ASP A 161 -37.58 9.71 19.99
C ASP A 161 -36.53 10.34 20.93
N THR A 162 -36.83 11.56 21.39
CA THR A 162 -36.06 12.27 22.41
C THR A 162 -36.65 11.95 23.78
N ASP A 163 -35.91 11.14 24.55
CA ASP A 163 -36.16 10.95 25.98
C ASP A 163 -35.97 12.26 26.78
N ALA A 164 -36.38 12.30 28.04
CA ALA A 164 -36.30 13.40 28.99
C ALA A 164 -34.90 14.04 29.18
N LEU A 165 -33.84 13.46 28.62
CA LEU A 165 -32.49 14.02 28.57
C LEU A 165 -32.20 14.82 27.28
N ASP A 166 -33.14 14.89 26.33
CA ASP A 166 -33.10 15.67 25.08
C ASP A 166 -31.82 15.48 24.25
N MET A 167 -31.23 14.27 24.26
CA MET A 167 -30.02 13.99 23.49
C MET A 167 -30.35 13.22 22.21
N GLU A 168 -30.06 13.81 21.06
CA GLU A 168 -30.18 13.21 19.72
C GLU A 168 -29.60 11.78 19.64
N PRO A 169 -30.22 10.86 18.89
CA PRO A 169 -29.69 9.51 18.72
C PRO A 169 -28.30 9.55 18.07
N ARG A 170 -27.39 8.72 18.56
CA ARG A 170 -26.00 8.57 18.07
C ARG A 170 -25.74 7.07 17.90
N LEU A 171 -24.99 6.67 16.86
CA LEU A 171 -24.63 5.28 16.67
C LEU A 171 -23.78 4.78 17.83
N PHE A 172 -22.67 5.47 18.09
CA PHE A 172 -21.79 5.17 19.21
C PHE A 172 -21.06 6.45 19.58
N ARG A 173 -21.25 6.94 20.80
CA ARG A 173 -20.55 8.12 21.30
C ARG A 173 -19.81 7.79 22.57
N PHE A 174 -18.52 8.02 22.55
CA PHE A 174 -17.60 7.92 23.67
C PHE A 174 -16.81 9.22 23.74
N ALA A 175 -16.85 9.90 24.88
CA ALA A 175 -15.98 11.04 25.15
C ALA A 175 -15.57 11.06 26.64
N ASN A 176 -14.28 10.87 26.89
CA ASN A 176 -13.68 10.84 28.23
C ASN A 176 -12.31 11.55 28.28
N LYS A 177 -12.25 12.70 28.99
CA LYS A 177 -11.05 13.53 29.13
C LYS A 177 -10.32 13.41 30.48
N GLN A 178 -10.87 12.67 31.44
CA GLN A 178 -10.35 12.76 32.82
C GLN A 178 -9.14 11.84 33.03
N ASN A 179 -9.31 10.56 32.74
CA ASN A 179 -8.31 9.53 32.99
C ASN A 179 -8.16 8.61 31.80
N ALA A 180 -6.92 8.29 31.44
CA ALA A 180 -6.59 7.35 30.40
C ALA A 180 -6.84 5.91 30.85
N PHE A 181 -7.61 5.15 30.07
CA PHE A 181 -8.06 3.80 30.39
C PHE A 181 -7.96 2.88 29.16
N ASP A 182 -8.21 1.58 29.34
CA ASP A 182 -8.14 0.60 28.26
C ASP A 182 -9.51 0.45 27.54
N LEU A 183 -9.56 0.77 26.25
CA LEU A 183 -10.74 0.52 25.39
C LEU A 183 -10.43 -0.61 24.40
N GLU A 184 -11.21 -1.69 24.47
CA GLU A 184 -11.17 -2.78 23.49
C GLU A 184 -12.53 -2.94 22.80
N ILE A 185 -12.56 -2.79 21.48
CA ILE A 185 -13.70 -3.17 20.64
C ILE A 185 -13.23 -4.26 19.69
N SER A 186 -13.78 -5.47 19.81
CA SER A 186 -13.35 -6.61 19.00
C SER A 186 -14.49 -7.42 18.39
N ASN A 187 -14.32 -7.87 17.15
CA ASN A 187 -15.28 -8.69 16.40
C ASN A 187 -16.70 -8.11 16.37
N CYS A 188 -16.81 -6.78 16.30
CA CYS A 188 -18.09 -6.08 16.28
C CYS A 188 -18.49 -5.64 14.87
N SER A 189 -19.79 -5.46 14.66
CA SER A 189 -20.36 -4.87 13.45
C SER A 189 -21.08 -3.56 13.78
N PHE A 190 -20.73 -2.50 13.07
CA PHE A 190 -21.37 -1.19 13.18
C PHE A 190 -22.18 -0.95 11.91
N GLU A 191 -23.48 -1.23 11.96
CA GLU A 191 -24.36 -1.24 10.80
C GLU A 191 -25.17 0.05 10.69
N LEU A 192 -24.97 0.76 9.58
CA LEU A 192 -25.65 2.00 9.26
C LEU A 192 -26.05 2.00 7.78
N ARG A 193 -27.23 2.54 7.47
CA ARG A 193 -27.69 2.67 6.07
C ARG A 193 -26.78 3.63 5.30
N ASP A 194 -26.53 3.35 4.03
CA ASP A 194 -25.58 4.10 3.19
C ASP A 194 -25.85 5.62 3.17
N ASN A 195 -27.13 6.01 3.10
CA ASN A 195 -27.54 7.41 3.09
C ASN A 195 -27.27 8.17 4.40
N LEU A 196 -27.03 7.45 5.49
CA LEU A 196 -26.69 8.02 6.81
C LEU A 196 -25.18 8.01 7.08
N ARG A 197 -24.38 7.30 6.28
CA ARG A 197 -22.95 7.07 6.53
C ARG A 197 -22.12 8.35 6.64
N ASN A 198 -22.51 9.39 5.89
CA ASN A 198 -21.83 10.68 5.86
C ASN A 198 -22.42 11.71 6.83
N ASN A 199 -23.44 11.34 7.62
CA ASN A 199 -24.01 12.23 8.61
C ASN A 199 -23.20 12.14 9.93
N PRO A 200 -22.55 13.23 10.38
CA PRO A 200 -21.72 13.24 11.59
C PRO A 200 -22.44 12.83 12.87
N GLN A 201 -23.78 12.93 12.89
CA GLN A 201 -24.59 12.45 14.00
C GLN A 201 -24.42 10.94 14.24
N PHE A 202 -24.23 10.14 13.19
CA PHE A 202 -24.19 8.68 13.27
C PHE A 202 -22.79 8.10 13.14
N TYR A 203 -21.75 8.90 13.34
CA TYR A 203 -20.39 8.39 13.41
C TYR A 203 -20.19 7.56 14.67
N LEU A 204 -19.18 6.69 14.61
CA LEU A 204 -18.56 6.15 15.82
C LEU A 204 -17.60 7.23 16.34
N ILE A 205 -18.04 7.94 17.38
CA ILE A 205 -17.34 9.08 17.97
C ILE A 205 -16.54 8.58 19.16
N LEU A 206 -15.21 8.64 19.07
CA LEU A 206 -14.26 8.43 20.16
C LEU A 206 -13.47 9.70 20.46
N THR A 207 -13.96 10.85 19.98
CA THR A 207 -13.23 12.11 19.96
C THR A 207 -12.94 12.65 21.35
N GLU A 208 -11.97 13.56 21.41
CA GLU A 208 -11.65 14.30 22.63
C GLU A 208 -11.41 13.37 23.84
N SER A 209 -10.79 12.21 23.61
CA SER A 209 -10.64 11.15 24.61
C SER A 209 -9.19 10.76 24.85
N ASP A 210 -8.88 10.46 26.12
CA ASP A 210 -7.58 9.92 26.51
C ASP A 210 -7.69 8.41 26.74
N PHE A 211 -6.89 7.64 26.01
CA PHE A 211 -6.80 6.19 26.11
C PHE A 211 -5.40 5.80 26.57
N LYS A 212 -5.33 4.85 27.51
CA LYS A 212 -4.08 4.18 27.83
C LYS A 212 -3.74 3.22 26.69
N ASN A 213 -4.65 2.32 26.37
CA ASN A 213 -4.61 1.50 25.16
C ASN A 213 -5.95 1.59 24.41
N LEU A 214 -5.88 1.67 23.08
CA LEU A 214 -7.05 1.62 22.20
C LEU A 214 -6.88 0.48 21.20
N SER A 215 -7.73 -0.54 21.33
CA SER A 215 -7.73 -1.70 20.43
C SER A 215 -9.05 -1.82 19.69
N LEU A 216 -8.98 -1.73 18.37
CA LEU A 216 -10.05 -2.00 17.43
C LEU A 216 -9.62 -3.21 16.60
N THR A 217 -10.16 -4.41 16.85
CA THR A 217 -9.69 -5.63 16.15
C THR A 217 -10.84 -6.41 15.53
N GLY A 218 -10.72 -6.82 14.26
CA GLY A 218 -11.72 -7.68 13.61
C GLY A 218 -13.09 -7.01 13.41
N ASN A 219 -13.15 -5.69 13.41
CA ASN A 219 -14.43 -4.96 13.35
C ASN A 219 -14.84 -4.61 11.91
N ASN A 220 -16.14 -4.63 11.64
CA ASN A 220 -16.72 -4.09 10.41
C ASN A 220 -17.41 -2.74 10.70
N PHE A 221 -16.78 -1.64 10.27
CA PHE A 221 -17.31 -0.30 10.39
C PHE A 221 -18.04 0.11 9.11
N ASN A 222 -19.36 -0.07 9.09
CA ASN A 222 -20.24 0.45 8.04
C ASN A 222 -20.64 1.92 8.29
N CYS A 223 -19.79 2.66 9.01
CA CYS A 223 -19.93 4.06 9.40
C CYS A 223 -18.57 4.76 9.30
N SER A 224 -18.55 6.09 9.42
CA SER A 224 -17.30 6.80 9.68
C SER A 224 -16.90 6.67 11.14
N VAL A 225 -15.59 6.69 11.39
CA VAL A 225 -14.98 6.57 12.72
C VAL A 225 -14.22 7.86 12.98
N ASP A 226 -14.48 8.48 14.13
CA ASP A 226 -13.91 9.76 14.50
C ASP A 226 -13.08 9.64 15.78
N LEU A 227 -11.77 9.84 15.62
CA LEU A 227 -10.73 9.81 16.63
C LEU A 227 -10.11 11.19 16.85
N SER A 228 -10.73 12.24 16.30
CA SER A 228 -10.18 13.60 16.40
C SER A 228 -9.95 14.03 17.85
N GLU A 229 -8.89 14.81 18.05
CA GLU A 229 -8.48 15.37 19.35
C GLU A 229 -8.30 14.32 20.47
N SER A 230 -8.03 13.07 20.11
CA SER A 230 -7.85 11.98 21.07
C SER A 230 -6.38 11.57 21.18
N THR A 231 -5.99 11.07 22.35
CA THR A 231 -4.62 10.60 22.61
C THR A 231 -4.63 9.14 23.01
N VAL A 232 -3.77 8.33 22.37
CA VAL A 232 -3.47 6.97 22.81
C VAL A 232 -2.05 6.94 23.36
N GLN A 233 -1.94 6.81 24.68
CA GLN A 233 -0.67 6.96 25.41
C GLN A 233 0.29 5.79 25.18
N ASN A 234 -0.21 4.55 25.19
CA ASN A 234 0.62 3.35 25.06
C ASN A 234 0.44 2.64 23.72
N ALA A 235 -0.66 1.91 23.49
CA ALA A 235 -0.82 1.09 22.29
C ALA A 235 -2.11 1.40 21.52
N PHE A 236 -1.97 1.64 20.21
CA PHE A 236 -3.09 1.79 19.28
C PHE A 236 -3.09 0.62 18.29
N VAL A 237 -4.17 -0.17 18.25
CA VAL A 237 -4.27 -1.38 17.41
C VAL A 237 -5.52 -1.31 16.54
N THR A 238 -5.41 -1.57 15.24
CA THR A 238 -6.54 -1.56 14.27
C THR A 238 -6.60 -2.77 13.34
N ASN A 239 -6.06 -3.90 13.78
CA ASN A 239 -5.87 -5.08 12.94
C ASN A 239 -7.21 -5.67 12.45
N GLU A 240 -7.22 -6.19 11.22
CA GLU A 240 -8.35 -6.95 10.67
C GLU A 240 -9.68 -6.17 10.64
N CYS A 241 -9.60 -4.84 10.68
CA CYS A 241 -10.77 -3.97 10.60
C CYS A 241 -11.11 -3.61 9.15
N ARG A 242 -12.40 -3.50 8.85
CA ARG A 242 -12.92 -2.98 7.60
C ARG A 242 -13.57 -1.62 7.84
N PHE A 243 -13.00 -0.57 7.26
CA PHE A 243 -13.56 0.78 7.29
C PHE A 243 -14.23 1.10 5.95
N ASN A 244 -15.57 1.18 5.93
CA ASN A 244 -16.35 1.57 4.74
C ASN A 244 -16.66 3.07 4.69
N GLY A 245 -16.50 3.79 5.80
CA GLY A 245 -16.59 5.26 5.88
C GLY A 245 -15.23 5.94 6.03
N SER A 246 -15.25 7.23 6.35
CA SER A 246 -14.05 8.01 6.64
C SER A 246 -13.46 7.65 8.00
N LEU A 247 -12.12 7.66 8.10
CA LEU A 247 -11.40 7.59 9.37
C LEU A 247 -10.87 8.98 9.70
N ILE A 248 -11.57 9.70 10.58
CA ILE A 248 -11.30 11.09 10.93
C ILE A 248 -10.30 11.11 12.09
N MET A 249 -9.18 11.82 11.90
CA MET A 249 -8.03 11.74 12.82
C MET A 249 -7.34 13.09 13.02
N ASP A 250 -8.10 14.19 12.89
CA ASP A 250 -7.55 15.53 13.11
C ASP A 250 -7.06 15.68 14.56
N ALA A 251 -5.83 16.15 14.74
CA ALA A 251 -5.15 16.19 16.04
C ALA A 251 -5.15 14.85 16.83
N PHE A 252 -5.25 13.69 16.17
CA PHE A 252 -5.13 12.39 16.83
C PHE A 252 -3.67 12.05 17.14
N ASN A 253 -3.37 11.78 18.41
CA ASN A 253 -2.03 11.51 18.89
C ASN A 253 -1.84 10.04 19.29
N ILE A 254 -0.76 9.43 18.81
CA ILE A 254 -0.43 8.03 19.05
C ILE A 254 1.05 7.85 19.34
N ASN A 255 1.39 6.84 20.15
CA ASN A 255 2.75 6.37 20.27
C ASN A 255 3.16 5.57 19.01
N PRO A 256 4.11 6.05 18.19
CA PRO A 256 4.46 5.40 16.93
C PRO A 256 5.12 4.02 17.11
N ILE A 257 5.81 3.79 18.24
CA ILE A 257 6.54 2.54 18.51
C ILE A 257 5.57 1.39 18.80
N ASN A 258 4.50 1.67 19.54
CA ASN A 258 3.52 0.68 20.02
C ASN A 258 2.19 0.71 19.24
N THR A 259 2.12 1.50 18.17
CA THR A 259 1.01 1.42 17.21
C THR A 259 1.11 0.14 16.38
N ARG A 260 -0.01 -0.51 16.07
CA ARG A 260 -0.10 -1.67 15.18
C ARG A 260 -1.30 -1.47 14.24
N VAL A 261 -1.01 -1.11 13.01
CA VAL A 261 -2.00 -0.79 11.98
C VAL A 261 -1.62 -1.57 10.73
N GLN A 262 -2.62 -2.06 9.99
CA GLN A 262 -2.42 -2.64 8.67
C GLN A 262 -2.69 -1.56 7.62
N TRP A 263 -1.72 -1.22 6.77
CA TRP A 263 -1.91 -0.15 5.77
C TRP A 263 -3.15 -0.38 4.91
N SER A 264 -3.44 -1.62 4.51
CA SER A 264 -4.63 -1.97 3.71
C SER A 264 -5.97 -1.52 4.32
N THR A 265 -6.06 -1.39 5.65
CA THR A 265 -7.30 -0.99 6.33
C THR A 265 -7.51 0.53 6.30
N VAL A 266 -6.43 1.32 6.24
CA VAL A 266 -6.45 2.80 6.25
C VAL A 266 -6.09 3.43 4.90
N ALA A 267 -5.60 2.65 3.94
CA ALA A 267 -5.28 3.08 2.58
C ALA A 267 -6.51 3.51 1.77
N SER A 268 -6.29 3.95 0.53
CA SER A 268 -7.32 4.38 -0.42
C SER A 268 -7.99 5.70 -0.03
N ASN A 269 -7.19 6.63 0.50
CA ASN A 269 -7.60 7.94 0.95
C ASN A 269 -8.66 7.90 2.07
N ARG A 270 -8.65 6.89 2.96
CA ARG A 270 -9.60 6.81 4.08
C ARG A 270 -9.25 7.74 5.23
N ILE A 271 -7.96 7.98 5.45
CA ILE A 271 -7.48 8.97 6.43
C ILE A 271 -8.06 10.33 6.05
N SER A 272 -8.80 10.91 6.99
CA SER A 272 -9.59 12.10 6.82
C SER A 272 -9.40 13.07 7.99
N ILE A 273 -9.74 14.34 7.75
CA ILE A 273 -9.99 15.36 8.79
C ILE A 273 -11.44 15.82 8.70
N PHE A 274 -11.92 16.56 9.69
CA PHE A 274 -13.28 17.08 9.69
C PHE A 274 -13.28 18.60 9.49
N ASP A 275 -13.97 19.07 8.45
CA ASP A 275 -14.17 20.50 8.22
C ASP A 275 -15.46 20.95 8.91
N HIS A 276 -15.33 21.63 10.04
CA HIS A 276 -16.48 22.14 10.80
C HIS A 276 -17.31 23.19 10.05
N LYS A 277 -16.72 23.95 9.10
CA LYS A 277 -17.47 24.96 8.33
C LYS A 277 -18.37 24.30 7.28
N LYS A 278 -17.89 23.22 6.68
CA LYS A 278 -18.64 22.44 5.67
C LYS A 278 -19.43 21.28 6.29
N ASN A 279 -19.23 21.00 7.57
CA ASN A 279 -19.81 19.88 8.31
C ASN A 279 -19.58 18.54 7.59
N ALA A 280 -18.36 18.32 7.07
CA ALA A 280 -18.04 17.20 6.20
C ALA A 280 -16.61 16.69 6.43
N ALA A 281 -16.42 15.39 6.20
CA ALA A 281 -15.09 14.77 6.22
C ALA A 281 -14.32 15.06 4.93
N PHE A 282 -13.03 15.37 5.07
CA PHE A 282 -12.13 15.71 3.99
C PHE A 282 -10.93 14.77 3.95
N ASN A 283 -10.57 14.28 2.76
CA ASN A 283 -9.48 13.35 2.53
C ASN A 283 -8.91 13.48 1.11
N GLY A 284 -8.04 12.55 0.73
CA GLY A 284 -7.45 12.55 -0.60
C GLY A 284 -8.46 12.43 -1.75
N ASN A 285 -9.64 11.84 -1.57
CA ASN A 285 -10.62 11.70 -2.66
C ASN A 285 -11.30 13.03 -3.02
N ASN A 286 -11.41 13.95 -2.08
CA ASN A 286 -12.06 15.26 -2.28
C ASN A 286 -11.09 16.44 -2.11
N ILE A 287 -9.76 16.19 -2.22
CA ILE A 287 -8.67 17.17 -2.14
C ILE A 287 -8.89 18.41 -3.02
N ASP A 288 -9.52 18.23 -4.17
CA ASP A 288 -9.79 19.31 -5.13
C ASP A 288 -10.80 20.36 -4.62
N SER A 289 -11.53 20.04 -3.56
CA SER A 289 -12.48 20.95 -2.91
C SER A 289 -11.91 21.75 -1.75
N VAL A 290 -10.62 21.54 -1.40
CA VAL A 290 -9.95 22.26 -0.32
C VAL A 290 -9.14 23.43 -0.86
N THR A 291 -9.45 24.60 -0.31
CA THR A 291 -8.88 25.90 -0.66
C THR A 291 -8.08 26.51 0.49
N GLY A 292 -7.86 25.74 1.56
CA GLY A 292 -7.27 26.24 2.81
C GLY A 292 -6.02 25.46 3.18
N GLU A 293 -4.91 26.18 3.31
CA GLU A 293 -3.61 25.65 3.76
C GLU A 293 -3.71 24.88 5.09
N VAL A 294 -4.55 25.36 6.02
CA VAL A 294 -4.76 24.71 7.32
C VAL A 294 -5.31 23.30 7.18
N ASN A 295 -6.40 23.12 6.41
CA ASN A 295 -7.01 21.81 6.21
C ASN A 295 -6.04 20.86 5.49
N PHE A 296 -5.29 21.37 4.52
CA PHE A 296 -4.26 20.57 3.85
C PHE A 296 -3.17 20.13 4.84
N ALA A 297 -2.62 21.07 5.63
CA ALA A 297 -1.59 20.80 6.62
C ALA A 297 -2.05 19.79 7.69
N SER A 298 -3.28 19.91 8.20
CA SER A 298 -3.86 18.95 9.14
C SER A 298 -3.96 17.56 8.53
N LEU A 299 -4.46 17.43 7.29
CA LEU A 299 -4.54 16.14 6.61
C LEU A 299 -3.15 15.52 6.44
N ILE A 300 -2.16 16.30 6.01
CA ILE A 300 -0.78 15.83 5.88
C ILE A 300 -0.20 15.38 7.22
N SER A 301 -0.51 16.09 8.32
CA SER A 301 -0.12 15.69 9.67
C SER A 301 -0.68 14.30 10.04
N CYS A 302 -1.93 14.01 9.69
CA CYS A 302 -2.51 12.68 9.89
C CYS A 302 -1.73 11.58 9.15
N TYR A 303 -1.35 11.81 7.88
CA TYR A 303 -0.52 10.85 7.13
C TYR A 303 0.88 10.72 7.74
N ALA A 304 1.48 11.81 8.21
CA ALA A 304 2.79 11.81 8.85
C ALA A 304 2.78 10.94 10.13
N ASN A 305 1.72 10.97 10.93
CA ASN A 305 1.58 10.13 12.12
C ASN A 305 1.63 8.63 11.77
N PHE A 306 0.89 8.19 10.74
CA PHE A 306 0.93 6.79 10.29
C PHE A 306 2.27 6.42 9.66
N TYR A 307 2.82 7.29 8.81
CA TYR A 307 4.13 7.07 8.20
C TYR A 307 5.20 6.83 9.26
N ASN A 308 5.24 7.69 10.29
CA ASN A 308 6.15 7.55 11.43
C ASN A 308 5.88 6.25 12.20
N ALA A 309 4.62 5.91 12.46
CA ALA A 309 4.27 4.66 13.11
C ALA A 309 4.78 3.43 12.33
N PHE A 310 4.54 3.36 11.02
CA PHE A 310 5.02 2.25 10.18
C PHE A 310 6.55 2.16 10.15
N LYS A 311 7.23 3.32 10.07
CA LYS A 311 8.69 3.39 10.10
C LYS A 311 9.26 2.90 11.44
N SER A 312 8.69 3.37 12.56
CA SER A 312 9.09 2.95 13.91
C SER A 312 8.87 1.46 14.16
N GLN A 313 7.89 0.84 13.50
CA GLN A 313 7.64 -0.60 13.55
C GLN A 313 8.56 -1.44 12.65
N GLY A 314 9.39 -0.81 11.82
CA GLY A 314 10.17 -1.49 10.78
C GLY A 314 9.36 -1.98 9.58
N ASN A 315 8.07 -1.59 9.47
CA ASN A 315 7.21 -1.97 8.36
C ASN A 315 7.42 -1.01 7.16
N ARG A 316 8.54 -1.20 6.47
CA ARG A 316 8.95 -0.36 5.32
C ARG A 316 7.95 -0.40 4.16
N ILE A 317 7.29 -1.54 3.93
CA ILE A 317 6.32 -1.70 2.83
C ILE A 317 5.12 -0.79 3.08
N ALA A 318 4.54 -0.83 4.28
CA ALA A 318 3.44 0.04 4.66
C ALA A 318 3.85 1.52 4.71
N ALA A 319 5.04 1.83 5.25
CA ALA A 319 5.55 3.20 5.30
C ALA A 319 5.67 3.80 3.89
N ASN A 320 6.27 3.06 2.95
CA ASN A 320 6.42 3.51 1.56
C ASN A 320 5.06 3.69 0.88
N ALA A 321 4.12 2.76 1.06
CA ALA A 321 2.78 2.88 0.48
C ALA A 321 2.00 4.08 1.05
N CYS A 322 2.12 4.33 2.36
CA CYS A 322 1.56 5.52 3.02
C CYS A 322 2.18 6.81 2.47
N TYR A 323 3.50 6.83 2.27
CA TYR A 323 4.21 7.97 1.71
C TYR A 323 3.79 8.26 0.26
N VAL A 324 3.60 7.22 -0.56
CA VAL A 324 3.11 7.38 -1.94
C VAL A 324 1.71 7.98 -1.97
N GLU A 325 0.78 7.49 -1.14
CA GLU A 325 -0.58 8.03 -1.05
C GLU A 325 -0.58 9.49 -0.55
N TRP A 326 0.24 9.81 0.45
CA TRP A 326 0.48 11.19 0.89
C TRP A 326 0.96 12.06 -0.28
N LYS A 327 2.04 11.68 -0.97
CA LYS A 327 2.60 12.46 -2.09
C LYS A 327 1.62 12.59 -3.26
N ASP A 328 0.73 11.62 -3.48
CA ASP A 328 -0.36 11.71 -4.44
C ASP A 328 -1.36 12.82 -4.09
N ILE A 329 -1.69 12.97 -2.80
CA ILE A 329 -2.55 14.05 -2.30
C ILE A 329 -1.87 15.40 -2.47
N GLU A 330 -0.59 15.52 -2.09
CA GLU A 330 0.19 16.74 -2.26
C GLU A 330 0.33 17.14 -3.74
N THR A 331 0.51 16.16 -4.63
CA THR A 331 0.58 16.40 -6.07
C THR A 331 -0.73 16.95 -6.63
N ARG A 332 -1.88 16.46 -6.15
CA ARG A 332 -3.20 17.00 -6.51
C ARG A 332 -3.41 18.40 -5.94
N TYR A 333 -3.01 18.64 -4.69
CA TYR A 333 -3.04 19.96 -4.09
C TYR A 333 -2.24 20.99 -4.91
N LEU A 334 -0.99 20.68 -5.28
CA LEU A 334 -0.15 21.55 -6.13
C LEU A 334 -0.77 21.83 -7.50
N LYS A 335 -1.48 20.85 -8.08
CA LYS A 335 -2.20 21.04 -9.35
C LYS A 335 -3.30 22.10 -9.23
N ASN A 336 -4.03 22.11 -8.11
CA ASN A 336 -5.12 23.06 -7.86
C ASN A 336 -4.59 24.46 -7.56
N GLU A 337 -3.53 24.56 -6.77
CA GLU A 337 -2.82 25.81 -6.50
C GLU A 337 -2.29 26.44 -7.80
N TYR A 338 -1.64 25.63 -8.65
CA TYR A 338 -1.21 26.07 -9.98
C TYR A 338 -2.38 26.52 -10.88
N SER A 339 -3.51 25.83 -10.83
CA SER A 339 -4.69 26.19 -11.63
C SER A 339 -5.32 27.51 -11.17
N SER A 340 -5.09 27.90 -9.91
CA SER A 340 -5.66 29.08 -9.27
C SER A 340 -4.70 30.29 -9.25
N GLY A 341 -3.40 30.10 -9.50
CA GLY A 341 -2.36 31.14 -9.43
C GLY A 341 -1.25 31.02 -10.49
N ARG A 342 -0.53 32.12 -10.78
CA ARG A 342 0.52 32.15 -11.84
C ARG A 342 1.94 31.84 -11.34
N ASP A 343 2.13 31.21 -10.19
CA ASP A 343 3.48 30.91 -9.69
C ASP A 343 4.12 29.76 -10.50
N LYS A 344 5.22 30.09 -11.19
CA LYS A 344 6.01 29.13 -11.97
C LYS A 344 6.67 28.08 -11.07
N SER A 345 6.99 28.41 -9.82
CA SER A 345 7.60 27.47 -8.86
C SER A 345 6.66 26.29 -8.58
N VAL A 346 5.38 26.58 -8.30
CA VAL A 346 4.33 25.58 -8.06
C VAL A 346 4.17 24.66 -9.27
N PHE A 347 4.21 25.20 -10.49
CA PHE A 347 4.16 24.42 -11.73
C PHE A 347 5.31 23.41 -11.83
N PHE A 348 6.56 23.84 -11.62
CA PHE A 348 7.71 22.95 -11.71
C PHE A 348 7.71 21.89 -10.60
N ASN A 349 7.27 22.25 -9.39
CA ASN A 349 7.10 21.28 -8.29
C ASN A 349 6.05 20.22 -8.61
N TYR A 350 4.90 20.63 -9.16
CA TYR A 350 3.87 19.71 -9.65
C TYR A 350 4.43 18.77 -10.73
N LEU A 351 5.11 19.31 -11.75
CA LEU A 351 5.68 18.52 -12.84
C LEU A 351 6.73 17.53 -12.33
N MET A 352 7.59 17.96 -11.41
CA MET A 352 8.57 17.10 -10.76
C MET A 352 7.89 15.96 -9.99
N ASN A 353 6.84 16.25 -9.22
CA ASN A 353 6.08 15.23 -8.50
C ASN A 353 5.42 14.21 -9.44
N VAL A 354 4.81 14.67 -10.54
CA VAL A 354 4.23 13.78 -11.56
C VAL A 354 5.31 12.88 -12.16
N PHE A 355 6.47 13.45 -12.47
CA PHE A 355 7.61 12.69 -12.99
C PHE A 355 8.11 11.64 -11.99
N LEU A 356 8.34 12.02 -10.72
CA LEU A 356 8.81 11.11 -9.68
C LEU A 356 7.80 10.01 -9.35
N LYS A 357 6.49 10.29 -9.42
CA LYS A 357 5.42 9.29 -9.28
C LYS A 357 5.56 8.20 -10.34
N VAL A 358 5.68 8.61 -11.60
CA VAL A 358 5.79 7.67 -12.72
C VAL A 358 7.09 6.89 -12.63
N PHE A 359 8.20 7.57 -12.33
CA PHE A 359 9.52 6.98 -12.43
C PHE A 359 9.89 6.05 -11.26
N CYS A 360 9.61 6.46 -10.01
CA CYS A 360 10.14 5.77 -8.84
C CYS A 360 9.21 5.79 -7.61
N ASP A 361 7.91 6.03 -7.82
CA ASP A 361 6.92 6.15 -6.74
C ASP A 361 7.40 7.13 -5.65
N TYR A 362 7.79 8.34 -6.08
CA TYR A 362 8.36 9.38 -5.21
C TYR A 362 9.65 8.96 -4.49
N GLY A 363 10.44 8.09 -5.11
CA GLY A 363 11.71 7.60 -4.58
C GLY A 363 11.58 6.40 -3.65
N THR A 364 10.37 5.86 -3.45
CA THR A 364 10.14 4.68 -2.61
C THR A 364 10.38 3.36 -3.33
N ASN A 365 10.51 3.38 -4.68
CA ASN A 365 10.64 2.18 -5.51
C ASN A 365 11.77 2.31 -6.55
N PRO A 366 13.02 1.98 -6.21
CA PRO A 366 14.16 2.04 -7.12
C PRO A 366 14.11 0.95 -8.19
N LEU A 367 13.42 -0.16 -7.96
CA LEU A 367 13.23 -1.21 -8.98
C LEU A 367 12.41 -0.68 -10.16
N LYS A 368 11.36 0.11 -9.89
CA LYS A 368 10.57 0.78 -10.94
C LYS A 368 11.44 1.75 -11.76
N ALA A 369 12.35 2.47 -11.10
CA ALA A 369 13.32 3.33 -11.78
C ALA A 369 14.23 2.54 -12.74
N ILE A 370 14.75 1.39 -12.31
CA ILE A 370 15.54 0.48 -13.16
C ILE A 370 14.72 -0.01 -14.35
N GLN A 371 13.47 -0.44 -14.13
CA GLN A 371 12.61 -0.93 -15.20
C GLN A 371 12.37 0.14 -16.25
N ILE A 372 12.07 1.37 -15.84
CA ILE A 372 11.85 2.48 -16.78
C ILE A 372 13.15 2.85 -17.49
N ALA A 373 14.28 2.90 -16.79
CA ALA A 373 15.59 3.09 -17.42
C ALA A 373 15.88 2.03 -18.49
N PHE A 374 15.57 0.77 -18.22
CA PHE A 374 15.71 -0.33 -19.18
C PHE A 374 14.80 -0.15 -20.41
N TYR A 375 13.55 0.27 -20.23
CA TYR A 375 12.66 0.56 -21.36
C TYR A 375 13.13 1.75 -22.21
N VAL A 376 13.67 2.79 -21.57
CA VAL A 376 14.26 3.93 -22.29
C VAL A 376 15.45 3.49 -23.13
N LEU A 377 16.34 2.65 -22.57
CA LEU A 377 17.46 2.05 -23.29
C LEU A 377 16.95 1.26 -24.51
N LEU A 378 15.98 0.36 -24.32
CA LEU A 378 15.43 -0.41 -25.45
C LEU A 378 14.77 0.47 -26.52
N PHE A 379 14.10 1.56 -26.12
CA PHE A 379 13.53 2.52 -27.06
C PHE A 379 14.59 3.17 -27.94
N PHE A 380 15.70 3.64 -27.36
CA PHE A 380 16.80 4.22 -28.12
C PHE A 380 17.56 3.18 -28.94
N ALA A 381 17.77 1.97 -28.42
CA ALA A 381 18.32 0.85 -29.20
C ALA A 381 17.46 0.56 -30.44
N GLY A 382 16.13 0.59 -30.31
CA GLY A 382 15.20 0.45 -31.45
C GLY A 382 15.34 1.57 -32.47
N ILE A 383 15.57 2.81 -32.03
CA ILE A 383 15.86 3.94 -32.92
C ILE A 383 17.21 3.73 -33.63
N TYR A 384 18.24 3.30 -32.91
CA TYR A 384 19.57 3.09 -33.48
C TYR A 384 19.62 1.96 -34.49
N PHE A 385 18.80 0.94 -34.33
CA PHE A 385 18.69 -0.14 -35.33
C PHE A 385 18.46 0.36 -36.76
N PHE A 386 17.83 1.52 -36.97
CA PHE A 386 17.61 2.08 -38.31
C PHE A 386 18.77 2.93 -38.85
N PHE A 387 19.84 3.14 -38.09
CA PHE A 387 20.98 3.97 -38.48
C PHE A 387 22.20 3.13 -38.87
N PRO A 388 22.98 3.59 -39.88
CA PRO A 388 24.20 2.90 -40.30
C PRO A 388 25.35 3.22 -39.33
N TYR A 389 25.69 2.27 -38.46
CA TYR A 389 26.92 2.27 -37.65
C TYR A 389 27.34 0.83 -37.32
N SER A 390 28.57 0.69 -36.82
CA SER A 390 29.09 -0.57 -36.29
C SER A 390 29.99 -0.27 -35.10
N ILE A 391 29.70 -0.88 -33.94
CA ILE A 391 30.47 -0.70 -32.70
C ILE A 391 31.14 -2.00 -32.31
N LEU A 392 30.41 -3.10 -32.45
CA LEU A 392 30.89 -4.43 -32.19
C LEU A 392 31.65 -4.85 -33.47
N SER A 393 32.98 -4.88 -33.41
CA SER A 393 33.88 -5.14 -34.55
C SER A 393 33.81 -6.57 -35.12
N PHE A 394 32.70 -7.27 -34.91
CA PHE A 394 32.47 -8.65 -35.35
C PHE A 394 32.39 -8.77 -36.88
N HIS A 395 32.10 -7.68 -37.60
CA HIS A 395 32.18 -7.64 -39.06
C HIS A 395 33.15 -6.56 -39.54
N LYS A 396 34.17 -6.98 -40.30
CA LYS A 396 34.91 -6.10 -41.20
C LYS A 396 34.19 -5.90 -42.55
N ARG A 397 33.16 -6.69 -42.85
CA ARG A 397 32.50 -6.78 -44.16
C ARG A 397 31.06 -6.29 -44.09
N THR A 398 30.64 -5.53 -45.10
CA THR A 398 29.24 -5.13 -45.24
C THR A 398 28.40 -6.26 -45.86
N MET A 399 27.08 -6.21 -45.72
CA MET A 399 26.15 -7.10 -46.46
C MET A 399 26.40 -7.04 -47.97
N PHE A 400 26.80 -5.87 -48.49
CA PHE A 400 27.14 -5.69 -49.89
C PHE A 400 28.41 -6.47 -50.28
N ASP A 401 29.42 -6.51 -49.41
CA ASP A 401 30.62 -7.32 -49.65
C ASP A 401 30.31 -8.82 -49.61
N GLN A 402 29.42 -9.25 -48.71
CA GLN A 402 28.95 -10.62 -48.65
C GLN A 402 28.15 -11.01 -49.91
N LEU A 403 27.31 -10.11 -50.42
CA LEU A 403 26.60 -10.28 -51.69
C LEU A 403 27.56 -10.40 -52.90
N LYS A 404 28.65 -9.62 -52.92
CA LYS A 404 29.70 -9.76 -53.95
C LYS A 404 30.37 -11.13 -53.89
N ILE A 405 30.68 -11.63 -52.70
CA ILE A 405 31.29 -12.96 -52.53
C ILE A 405 30.36 -14.04 -53.07
N TYR A 406 29.06 -14.00 -52.72
CA TYR A 406 28.07 -14.93 -53.26
C TYR A 406 27.90 -14.80 -54.78
N GLY A 407 27.91 -13.57 -55.31
CA GLY A 407 27.87 -13.33 -56.75
C GLY A 407 29.07 -13.95 -57.49
N HIS A 408 30.29 -13.75 -56.99
CA HIS A 408 31.50 -14.32 -57.57
C HIS A 408 31.54 -15.85 -57.48
N TYR A 409 30.99 -16.41 -56.41
CA TYR A 409 30.89 -17.86 -56.24
C TYR A 409 29.94 -18.50 -57.23
N LEU A 410 28.78 -17.88 -57.49
CA LEU A 410 27.83 -18.40 -58.47
C LEU A 410 28.30 -18.22 -59.92
N SER A 411 29.24 -17.30 -60.16
CA SER A 411 29.76 -16.96 -61.49
C SER A 411 31.14 -17.58 -61.81
N SER A 412 31.70 -18.43 -60.95
CA SER A 412 33.00 -19.05 -61.21
C SER A 412 33.06 -20.47 -60.63
N PRO A 413 33.88 -21.38 -61.20
CA PRO A 413 34.00 -22.75 -60.71
C PRO A 413 34.90 -22.85 -59.46
N LYS A 414 35.17 -21.73 -58.78
CA LYS A 414 36.08 -21.66 -57.63
C LYS A 414 35.31 -21.91 -56.34
N SER A 415 35.97 -22.55 -55.37
CA SER A 415 35.38 -22.74 -54.04
C SER A 415 35.13 -21.39 -53.36
N LEU A 416 34.11 -21.31 -52.51
CA LEU A 416 33.79 -20.09 -51.75
C LEU A 416 34.99 -19.67 -50.90
N LEU A 417 35.77 -20.63 -50.41
CA LEU A 417 37.01 -20.43 -49.66
C LEU A 417 38.15 -19.84 -50.51
N GLU A 418 38.32 -20.27 -51.76
CA GLU A 418 39.29 -19.68 -52.70
C GLU A 418 38.91 -18.26 -53.12
N ILE A 419 37.61 -18.02 -53.31
CA ILE A 419 37.08 -16.68 -53.63
C ILE A 419 37.29 -15.78 -52.42
N GLU A 420 36.99 -16.27 -51.21
CA GLU A 420 37.26 -15.57 -49.97
C GLU A 420 38.74 -15.19 -49.88
N ASP A 421 39.65 -16.15 -50.00
CA ASP A 421 41.09 -15.92 -49.90
C ASP A 421 41.58 -14.94 -51.00
N SER A 422 40.99 -14.98 -52.21
CA SER A 422 41.34 -14.07 -53.31
C SER A 422 40.80 -12.64 -53.17
N VAL A 423 39.63 -12.48 -52.55
CA VAL A 423 39.00 -11.18 -52.27
C VAL A 423 39.61 -10.55 -51.00
N ILE A 424 39.94 -11.36 -49.98
CA ILE A 424 40.62 -10.94 -48.74
C ILE A 424 42.07 -10.51 -49.01
N ALA A 425 42.78 -11.18 -49.92
CA ALA A 425 44.21 -10.93 -50.16
C ALA A 425 44.56 -9.49 -50.56
N LYS A 426 43.57 -8.65 -50.91
CA LYS A 426 43.77 -7.25 -51.28
C LYS A 426 43.64 -6.23 -50.14
N GLU A 427 43.03 -6.54 -48.99
CA GLU A 427 42.75 -5.51 -47.97
C GLU A 427 43.28 -5.76 -46.55
N ASP A 428 43.71 -6.98 -46.17
CA ASP A 428 44.37 -7.18 -44.88
C ASP A 428 45.20 -8.47 -44.88
N LYS A 429 46.53 -8.34 -45.00
CA LYS A 429 47.45 -9.47 -44.77
C LYS A 429 47.53 -9.75 -43.27
N THR A 430 46.51 -10.37 -42.69
CA THR A 430 46.68 -10.99 -41.37
C THR A 430 47.74 -12.10 -41.50
N PRO A 431 48.85 -12.04 -40.76
CA PRO A 431 49.91 -13.04 -40.86
C PRO A 431 49.37 -14.44 -40.60
N THR A 432 49.81 -15.42 -41.39
CA THR A 432 49.39 -16.82 -41.27
C THR A 432 49.80 -17.35 -39.88
N TYR A 433 49.15 -18.41 -39.35
CA TYR A 433 49.61 -19.06 -38.10
C TYR A 433 51.11 -19.35 -38.13
N SER A 434 51.59 -19.81 -39.29
CA SER A 434 52.99 -20.08 -39.54
C SER A 434 53.85 -18.83 -39.36
N ASP A 435 53.39 -17.67 -39.80
CA ASP A 435 54.12 -16.40 -39.73
C ASP A 435 54.14 -15.84 -38.30
N TYR A 436 53.01 -15.93 -37.58
CA TYR A 436 52.93 -15.54 -36.17
C TYR A 436 53.74 -16.48 -35.27
N MET A 437 53.60 -17.78 -35.46
CA MET A 437 54.36 -18.77 -34.70
C MET A 437 55.84 -18.70 -35.03
N LYS A 438 56.20 -18.42 -36.29
CA LYS A 438 57.57 -18.12 -36.70
C LYS A 438 58.07 -16.85 -36.04
N PHE A 439 57.31 -15.77 -35.99
CA PHE A 439 57.68 -14.57 -35.21
C PHE A 439 57.89 -14.88 -33.72
N VAL A 440 56.98 -15.61 -33.08
CA VAL A 440 57.08 -15.99 -31.66
C VAL A 440 58.27 -16.94 -31.43
N THR A 441 58.62 -17.79 -32.40
CA THR A 441 59.72 -18.76 -32.27
C THR A 441 61.08 -18.12 -32.60
N ASP A 442 61.13 -17.23 -33.61
CA ASP A 442 62.33 -16.50 -34.04
C ASP A 442 62.71 -15.37 -33.07
N SER A 443 61.71 -14.87 -32.33
CA SER A 443 61.90 -13.87 -31.27
C SER A 443 62.26 -14.50 -29.92
N LYS A 444 62.37 -15.83 -29.83
CA LYS A 444 62.70 -16.55 -28.59
C LYS A 444 64.06 -16.10 -28.05
N GLY A 445 64.06 -15.51 -26.84
CA GLY A 445 65.24 -14.92 -26.22
C GLY A 445 65.53 -13.45 -26.60
N LYS A 446 64.78 -12.89 -27.56
CA LYS A 446 64.84 -11.46 -27.96
C LYS A 446 63.67 -10.64 -27.42
N VAL A 447 62.62 -11.31 -26.91
CA VAL A 447 61.45 -10.68 -26.28
C VAL A 447 61.17 -11.30 -24.90
N PRO A 448 60.52 -10.58 -23.97
CA PRO A 448 60.19 -11.08 -22.65
C PRO A 448 59.30 -12.34 -22.64
N TRP A 449 59.48 -13.18 -21.61
CA TRP A 449 58.84 -14.51 -21.46
C TRP A 449 57.31 -14.52 -21.61
N TYR A 450 56.63 -13.44 -21.21
CA TYR A 450 55.18 -13.33 -21.28
C TYR A 450 54.63 -13.24 -22.73
N PHE A 451 55.42 -12.79 -23.72
CA PHE A 451 55.00 -12.81 -25.13
C PHE A 451 54.74 -14.23 -25.64
N HIS A 452 55.48 -15.22 -25.15
CA HIS A 452 55.28 -16.62 -25.51
C HIS A 452 54.08 -17.26 -24.80
N ILE A 453 53.80 -16.82 -23.56
CA ILE A 453 52.69 -17.33 -22.76
C ILE A 453 51.35 -16.79 -23.25
N PHE A 454 51.27 -15.49 -23.53
CA PHE A 454 50.03 -14.87 -24.02
C PHE A 454 49.88 -15.00 -25.54
N GLY A 455 50.96 -15.22 -26.28
CA GLY A 455 50.90 -15.30 -27.73
C GLY A 455 50.11 -16.50 -28.26
N LYS A 456 50.28 -17.70 -27.67
CA LYS A 456 49.52 -18.89 -28.10
C LYS A 456 48.01 -18.79 -27.79
N PRO A 457 47.58 -18.37 -26.59
CA PRO A 457 46.16 -18.15 -26.29
C PRO A 457 45.52 -17.05 -27.14
N LEU A 458 46.21 -15.93 -27.37
CA LEU A 458 45.70 -14.83 -28.21
C LEU A 458 45.42 -15.31 -29.64
N TYR A 459 46.33 -16.08 -30.24
CA TYR A 459 46.10 -16.66 -31.56
C TYR A 459 45.01 -17.74 -31.55
N PHE A 460 44.92 -18.55 -30.50
CA PHE A 460 43.86 -19.56 -30.36
C PHE A 460 42.46 -18.92 -30.33
N LEU A 461 42.32 -17.74 -29.71
CA LEU A 461 41.10 -16.95 -29.75
C LEU A 461 40.79 -16.42 -31.16
N GLU A 462 41.79 -16.02 -31.94
CA GLU A 462 41.61 -15.65 -33.35
C GLU A 462 41.22 -16.85 -34.23
N LEU A 463 41.74 -18.04 -33.95
CA LEU A 463 41.34 -19.27 -34.63
C LEU A 463 39.89 -19.65 -34.34
N ILE A 464 39.44 -19.52 -33.09
CA ILE A 464 38.04 -19.77 -32.71
C ILE A 464 37.10 -18.82 -33.46
N ARG A 465 37.52 -17.57 -33.71
CA ARG A 465 36.76 -16.62 -34.53
C ARG A 465 36.64 -17.06 -36.00
N ASN A 466 37.70 -17.60 -36.59
CA ASN A 466 37.76 -17.84 -38.05
C ASN A 466 37.37 -19.28 -38.47
N LYS A 467 37.48 -20.27 -37.58
CA LYS A 467 37.15 -21.68 -37.87
C LYS A 467 35.67 -21.94 -38.21
N PRO A 468 34.68 -21.34 -37.52
CA PRO A 468 33.26 -21.55 -37.83
C PRO A 468 32.91 -21.07 -39.23
N THR A 469 33.44 -19.92 -39.65
CA THR A 469 33.25 -19.35 -40.98
C THR A 469 33.83 -20.25 -42.07
N LYS A 470 35.04 -20.78 -41.88
CA LYS A 470 35.65 -21.73 -42.84
C LYS A 470 34.91 -23.07 -42.89
N LEU A 471 34.38 -23.54 -41.76
CA LEU A 471 33.56 -24.76 -41.72
C LEU A 471 32.23 -24.55 -42.44
N PHE A 472 31.58 -23.41 -42.22
CA PHE A 472 30.36 -23.00 -42.90
C PHE A 472 30.55 -22.92 -44.42
N TYR A 473 31.65 -22.30 -44.88
CA TYR A 473 31.96 -22.24 -46.32
C TYR A 473 32.22 -23.62 -46.93
N ARG A 474 32.91 -24.52 -46.22
CA ARG A 474 33.07 -25.92 -46.67
C ARG A 474 31.75 -26.69 -46.75
N ILE A 475 30.77 -26.35 -45.90
CA ILE A 475 29.42 -26.96 -45.94
C ILE A 475 28.61 -26.42 -47.13
N ILE A 476 28.89 -25.19 -47.58
CA ILE A 476 28.22 -24.56 -48.72
C ILE A 476 28.84 -25.01 -50.06
N ASP A 477 30.13 -25.36 -50.06
CA ASP A 477 30.92 -25.85 -51.20
C ASP A 477 30.52 -27.26 -51.71
N ILE A 478 29.22 -27.52 -51.90
CA ILE A 478 28.68 -28.80 -52.38
C ILE A 478 28.43 -28.79 -53.90
N PHE A 479 28.36 -27.62 -54.55
CA PHE A 479 28.12 -27.48 -56.00
C PHE A 479 29.13 -26.51 -56.65
N PRO A 480 30.29 -26.99 -57.14
CA PRO A 480 31.31 -26.15 -57.78
C PRO A 480 31.02 -25.84 -59.26
N ASP A 481 29.85 -26.20 -59.78
CA ASP A 481 29.47 -25.96 -61.18
C ASP A 481 29.07 -24.48 -61.38
N GLU A 482 29.40 -23.88 -62.54
CA GLU A 482 28.91 -22.52 -62.86
C GLU A 482 27.39 -22.53 -63.03
N TRP A 483 26.71 -21.50 -62.52
CA TRP A 483 25.23 -21.40 -62.56
C TRP A 483 24.62 -21.62 -63.95
N GLU A 484 25.31 -21.18 -65.01
CA GLU A 484 24.89 -21.33 -66.41
C GLU A 484 24.99 -22.77 -66.92
N THR A 485 25.89 -23.58 -66.34
CA THR A 485 26.18 -24.96 -66.76
C THR A 485 25.36 -26.00 -66.00
N MET A 486 24.59 -25.59 -64.98
CA MET A 486 23.80 -26.51 -64.15
C MET A 486 22.54 -27.03 -64.84
N SER A 487 22.28 -28.34 -64.71
CA SER A 487 21.00 -28.94 -65.12
C SER A 487 19.79 -28.33 -64.39
N LYS A 488 18.59 -28.35 -64.99
CA LYS A 488 17.37 -27.74 -64.42
C LYS A 488 17.06 -28.17 -62.98
N THR A 489 17.26 -29.45 -62.64
CA THR A 489 17.01 -30.00 -61.29
C THR A 489 18.06 -29.54 -60.28
N LYS A 490 19.36 -29.58 -60.66
CA LYS A 490 20.45 -29.05 -59.84
C LYS A 490 20.27 -27.55 -59.55
N ARG A 491 19.83 -26.77 -60.54
CA ARG A 491 19.62 -25.33 -60.41
C ARG A 491 18.52 -24.98 -59.40
N VAL A 492 17.44 -25.77 -59.32
CA VAL A 492 16.38 -25.59 -58.30
C VAL A 492 16.89 -25.94 -56.91
N ALA A 493 17.62 -27.05 -56.76
CA ALA A 493 18.20 -27.45 -55.46
C ALA A 493 19.23 -26.43 -54.95
N ALA A 494 20.10 -25.95 -55.85
CA ALA A 494 21.05 -24.87 -55.57
C ALA A 494 20.33 -23.57 -55.16
N ALA A 495 19.26 -23.17 -55.87
CA ALA A 495 18.49 -21.98 -55.52
C ALA A 495 17.88 -22.04 -54.11
N ILE A 496 17.32 -23.19 -53.72
CA ILE A 496 16.76 -23.38 -52.36
C ILE A 496 17.88 -23.31 -51.32
N MET A 497 18.99 -24.03 -51.53
CA MET A 497 20.09 -24.06 -50.58
C MET A 497 20.77 -22.69 -50.42
N TYR A 498 21.09 -22.00 -51.52
CA TYR A 498 21.63 -20.64 -51.47
C TYR A 498 20.63 -19.63 -50.91
N GLY A 499 19.32 -19.82 -51.14
CA GLY A 499 18.26 -19.03 -50.50
C GLY A 499 18.26 -19.19 -48.99
N VAL A 500 18.45 -20.41 -48.46
CA VAL A 500 18.59 -20.67 -47.03
C VAL A 500 19.87 -20.03 -46.48
N VAL A 501 21.01 -20.19 -47.16
CA VAL A 501 22.29 -19.57 -46.77
C VAL A 501 22.19 -18.05 -46.73
N PHE A 502 21.57 -17.45 -47.75
CA PHE A 502 21.30 -16.02 -47.80
C PHE A 502 20.40 -15.59 -46.65
N MET A 503 19.31 -16.30 -46.37
CA MET A 503 18.40 -15.99 -45.27
C MET A 503 19.09 -16.08 -43.90
N VAL A 504 19.89 -17.13 -43.66
CA VAL A 504 20.70 -17.26 -42.43
C VAL A 504 21.71 -16.11 -42.31
N THR A 505 22.32 -15.71 -43.43
CA THR A 505 23.24 -14.54 -43.47
C THR A 505 22.49 -13.26 -43.10
N VAL A 506 21.33 -13.00 -43.69
CA VAL A 506 20.49 -11.83 -43.38
C VAL A 506 20.10 -11.82 -41.90
N LEU A 507 19.64 -12.95 -41.36
CA LEU A 507 19.28 -13.09 -39.95
C LEU A 507 20.47 -12.87 -39.03
N TRP A 508 21.66 -13.36 -39.39
CA TRP A 508 22.89 -13.14 -38.65
C TRP A 508 23.28 -11.67 -38.63
N PHE A 509 23.28 -10.99 -39.78
CA PHE A 509 23.55 -9.56 -39.86
C PHE A 509 22.52 -8.74 -39.08
N LEU A 510 21.23 -9.11 -39.16
CA LEU A 510 20.17 -8.46 -38.39
C LEU A 510 20.37 -8.65 -36.87
N LEU A 511 20.71 -9.86 -36.43
CA LEU A 511 20.99 -10.15 -35.02
C LEU A 511 22.18 -9.33 -34.51
N ILE A 512 23.30 -9.31 -35.25
CA ILE A 512 24.46 -8.50 -34.90
C ILE A 512 24.09 -7.03 -34.85
N HIS A 513 23.32 -6.54 -35.83
CA HIS A 513 22.89 -5.14 -35.84
C HIS A 513 22.00 -4.79 -34.63
N ILE A 514 21.12 -5.69 -34.19
CA ILE A 514 20.37 -5.53 -32.93
C ILE A 514 21.33 -5.43 -31.74
N LEU A 515 22.31 -6.34 -31.64
CA LEU A 515 23.28 -6.34 -30.54
C LEU A 515 24.13 -5.07 -30.54
N ASP A 516 24.58 -4.59 -31.70
CA ASP A 516 25.29 -3.32 -31.87
C ASP A 516 24.44 -2.14 -31.40
N SER A 517 23.14 -2.17 -31.69
CA SER A 517 22.19 -1.12 -31.29
C SER A 517 21.96 -1.06 -29.79
N VAL A 518 21.80 -2.23 -29.18
CA VAL A 518 21.69 -2.34 -27.72
C VAL A 518 23.00 -1.94 -27.05
N ALA A 519 24.14 -2.37 -27.58
CA ALA A 519 25.45 -2.01 -27.05
C ALA A 519 25.72 -0.51 -27.16
N LEU A 520 25.34 0.13 -28.26
CA LEU A 520 25.41 1.58 -28.42
C LEU A 520 24.60 2.29 -27.35
N SER A 521 23.31 1.93 -27.24
CA SER A 521 22.38 2.54 -26.28
C SER A 521 22.87 2.35 -24.85
N LEU A 522 23.31 1.14 -24.49
CA LEU A 522 23.88 0.87 -23.16
C LEU A 522 25.11 1.74 -22.86
N ASN A 523 26.03 1.86 -23.82
CA ASN A 523 27.22 2.69 -23.65
C ASN A 523 26.82 4.16 -23.49
N VAL A 524 25.99 4.70 -24.38
CA VAL A 524 25.54 6.09 -24.33
C VAL A 524 24.79 6.39 -23.03
N PHE A 525 23.86 5.52 -22.65
CA PHE A 525 23.05 5.66 -21.45
C PHE A 525 23.89 5.67 -20.16
N SER A 526 24.92 4.81 -20.09
CA SER A 526 25.77 4.67 -18.90
C SER A 526 26.91 5.69 -18.82
N THR A 527 27.45 6.14 -19.95
CA THR A 527 28.61 7.05 -20.00
C THR A 527 28.24 8.51 -20.28
N LEU A 528 26.96 8.90 -20.12
CA LEU A 528 26.46 10.25 -20.40
C LEU A 528 26.61 10.66 -21.89
N GLY A 529 26.76 9.68 -22.79
CA GLY A 529 27.15 9.93 -24.18
C GLY A 529 28.62 10.36 -24.36
N PHE A 530 29.48 10.26 -23.34
CA PHE A 530 30.93 10.46 -23.51
C PHE A 530 31.61 9.18 -24.00
N GLY A 531 32.35 9.30 -25.10
CA GLY A 531 33.06 8.21 -25.78
C GLY A 531 33.27 8.51 -27.26
N GLN A 532 34.02 7.68 -28.00
CA GLN A 532 34.03 7.74 -29.46
C GLN A 532 32.67 7.27 -29.98
N ILE A 533 31.69 8.17 -30.07
CA ILE A 533 30.40 7.87 -30.70
C ILE A 533 30.68 7.72 -32.21
N PRO A 534 30.56 6.52 -32.81
CA PRO A 534 30.90 6.29 -34.21
C PRO A 534 29.87 6.87 -35.19
N ILE A 535 28.91 7.64 -34.69
CA ILE A 535 27.76 8.17 -35.43
C ILE A 535 28.01 9.63 -35.81
N LYS A 536 27.77 9.93 -37.09
CA LYS A 536 27.81 11.29 -37.65
C LYS A 536 26.39 11.75 -38.01
N GLY A 537 26.14 13.06 -37.99
CA GLY A 537 24.86 13.66 -38.39
C GLY A 537 23.78 13.62 -37.30
N ILE A 538 22.50 13.56 -37.71
CA ILE A 538 21.31 13.62 -36.84
C ILE A 538 21.33 12.62 -35.67
N PRO A 539 21.73 11.34 -35.85
CA PRO A 539 21.65 10.38 -34.76
C PRO A 539 22.66 10.66 -33.63
N ARG A 540 23.66 11.50 -33.87
CA ARG A 540 24.55 12.01 -32.81
C ARG A 540 23.79 12.86 -31.79
N TYR A 541 22.83 13.67 -32.22
CA TYR A 541 22.02 14.46 -31.29
C TYR A 541 21.09 13.58 -30.46
N LEU A 542 20.57 12.49 -31.04
CA LEU A 542 19.79 11.49 -30.32
C LEU A 542 20.63 10.78 -29.26
N THR A 543 21.89 10.43 -29.57
CA THR A 543 22.81 9.87 -28.57
C THR A 543 23.13 10.85 -27.43
N ILE A 544 23.28 12.14 -27.71
CA ILE A 544 23.49 13.14 -26.64
C ILE A 544 22.24 13.24 -25.75
N LEU A 545 21.05 13.24 -26.36
CA LEU A 545 19.78 13.30 -25.63
C LEU A 545 19.58 12.05 -24.76
N GLU A 546 19.84 10.86 -25.28
CA GLU A 546 19.80 9.63 -24.50
C GLU A 546 20.79 9.67 -23.33
N GLY A 547 22.03 10.11 -23.57
CA GLY A 547 23.04 10.24 -22.52
C GLY A 547 22.61 11.17 -21.40
N PHE A 548 21.98 12.31 -21.73
CA PHE A 548 21.40 13.23 -20.75
C PHE A 548 20.24 12.60 -19.97
N ILE A 549 19.34 11.89 -20.65
CA ILE A 549 18.25 11.17 -19.98
C ILE A 549 18.82 10.09 -19.05
N GLY A 550 19.73 9.26 -19.54
CA GLY A 550 20.36 8.19 -18.77
C GLY A 550 21.06 8.70 -17.51
N TRP A 551 21.81 9.79 -17.62
CA TRP A 551 22.40 10.49 -16.47
C TRP A 551 21.37 10.86 -15.42
N PHE A 552 20.28 11.50 -15.85
CA PHE A 552 19.24 11.98 -14.97
C PHE A 552 18.53 10.82 -14.27
N LEU A 553 18.21 9.76 -15.02
CA LEU A 553 17.56 8.55 -14.48
C LEU A 553 18.46 7.80 -13.50
N LEU A 554 19.75 7.65 -13.81
CA LEU A 554 20.73 7.00 -12.92
C LEU A 554 20.94 7.79 -11.62
N SER A 555 20.89 9.12 -11.70
CA SER A 555 20.98 10.01 -10.54
C SER A 555 19.78 9.82 -9.61
N ILE A 556 18.56 9.77 -10.15
CA ILE A 556 17.33 9.55 -9.36
C ILE A 556 17.26 8.14 -8.79
N PHE A 557 17.68 7.14 -9.56
CA PHE A 557 17.85 5.78 -9.06
C PHE A 557 18.80 5.76 -7.85
N SER A 558 19.95 6.41 -7.95
CA SER A 558 20.94 6.47 -6.87
C SER A 558 20.37 7.15 -5.62
N VAL A 559 19.67 8.28 -5.78
CA VAL A 559 19.01 8.98 -4.67
C VAL A 559 17.91 8.11 -4.02
N SER A 560 17.09 7.43 -4.83
CA SER A 560 16.05 6.51 -4.34
C SER A 560 16.66 5.34 -3.58
N LEU A 561 17.75 4.75 -4.09
CA LEU A 561 18.49 3.68 -3.44
C LEU A 561 19.09 4.13 -2.11
N ILE A 562 19.77 5.28 -2.10
CA ILE A 562 20.33 5.88 -0.88
C ILE A 562 19.23 6.14 0.14
N SER A 563 18.09 6.69 -0.29
CA SER A 563 16.93 6.93 0.58
C SER A 563 16.45 5.63 1.23
N GLN A 564 16.36 4.53 0.49
CA GLN A 564 15.98 3.22 1.04
C GLN A 564 17.01 2.62 2.00
N VAL A 565 18.30 2.91 1.80
CA VAL A 565 19.38 2.40 2.65
C VAL A 565 19.49 3.21 3.95
N ILE A 566 19.28 4.52 3.90
CA ILE A 566 19.32 5.42 5.05
C ILE A 566 18.06 5.31 5.92
N GLN A 567 16.91 5.09 5.29
CA GLN A 567 15.67 4.73 5.99
C GLN A 567 15.75 3.32 6.54
#